data_AF-A0A352V8M5-F1
#
_entry.id   AF-A0A352V8M5-F1
#
_cell.length_a   1.000
_cell.length_b   1.000
_cell.length_c   1.000
_cell.angle_alpha   90.00
_cell.angle_beta   90.00
_cell.angle_gamma   90.00
#
_symmetry.space_group_name_H-M   'P 1'
#
loop_
_entity.id
_entity.type
_entity.pdbx_description
1 polymer ?
#
loop_
_entity_poly.entity_id
_entity_poly.type
_entity_poly.pdbx_seq_one_letter_code
_entity_poly.pdbx_strand_id
1 'polypeptide(L)'
;MQKIVIVIISFLFLIVSCSENSNSNIMISHDQKLFNEFTTRYNDTSDIDEKIIWADSGIKLFSGVLMAEQLKSLYMDLSNTTEDEFFREYLFFLLSDIFWKLNDTESFVYFAGRMSEKSYQLQYDGQFITYINDLRIIKLDNYEEFRIKAYNELLLNYRNQIDEVLLLYELSKLYKSIYNLDDAIPVMRELLKVANSLPLKDDRIDFVKIKDEIDFYFSKKIWINQDLSQLITSIKYAVNSYNISLLSTYITKIGFFIRFFNSSDDKWSDSNIALNRRFIGRYIQFATTFEDISNENEVYLETKGWLLPQMSTWYFYFKRIDYPYDEKINGGWEWKGIYLGTWL
;
A
#
# COMPACT_ATOMS: atom_id res chain seq x y z
N MET A 1 -54.50 2.95 71.86
CA MET A 1 -53.88 3.81 72.89
C MET A 1 -52.43 3.37 73.03
N GLN A 2 -51.47 4.26 72.71
CA GLN A 2 -50.13 4.40 73.33
C GLN A 2 -49.25 3.14 73.47
N LYS A 3 -48.02 3.03 72.95
CA LYS A 3 -46.97 4.01 72.66
C LYS A 3 -46.01 3.47 71.59
N ILE A 4 -45.56 4.42 70.79
CA ILE A 4 -44.41 4.39 69.90
C ILE A 4 -43.13 4.12 70.70
N VAL A 5 -42.32 3.16 70.27
CA VAL A 5 -40.89 3.09 70.59
C VAL A 5 -40.14 3.04 69.25
N ILE A 6 -39.65 4.21 68.87
CA ILE A 6 -38.75 4.39 67.72
C ILE A 6 -37.39 3.83 68.13
N VAL A 7 -36.93 2.79 67.43
CA VAL A 7 -35.54 2.32 67.48
C VAL A 7 -34.73 3.24 66.57
N ILE A 8 -34.08 4.25 67.15
CA ILE A 8 -33.01 5.01 66.48
C ILE A 8 -31.81 4.08 66.40
N ILE A 9 -31.58 3.51 65.21
CA ILE A 9 -30.30 2.92 64.86
C ILE A 9 -29.32 4.09 64.72
N SER A 10 -28.48 4.25 65.73
CA SER A 10 -27.33 5.14 65.69
C SER A 10 -26.37 4.60 64.63
N PHE A 11 -26.36 5.25 63.48
CA PHE A 11 -25.38 5.02 62.42
C PHE A 11 -24.03 5.53 62.94
N LEU A 12 -23.25 4.63 63.53
CA LEU A 12 -21.86 4.88 63.88
C LEU A 12 -21.10 5.06 62.57
N PHE A 13 -20.89 6.32 62.19
CA PHE A 13 -19.82 6.73 61.29
C PHE A 13 -18.49 6.31 61.93
N LEU A 14 -18.06 5.07 61.67
CA LEU A 14 -16.66 4.73 61.76
C LEU A 14 -16.01 5.19 60.46
N ILE A 15 -15.37 6.35 60.61
CA ILE A 15 -14.36 6.91 59.75
C ILE A 15 -13.33 5.81 59.45
N VAL A 16 -13.48 5.12 58.31
CA VAL A 16 -12.34 4.48 57.63
C VAL A 16 -11.69 5.60 56.82
N SER A 17 -10.89 6.39 57.52
CA SER A 17 -9.91 7.29 56.92
C SER A 17 -8.53 6.68 57.16
N CYS A 18 -7.74 6.65 56.10
CA CYS A 18 -6.30 6.39 56.06
C CYS A 18 -5.81 4.94 56.30
N SER A 19 -5.50 4.24 55.21
CA SER A 19 -4.14 3.69 55.05
C SER A 19 -3.66 3.55 53.60
N GLU A 20 -4.43 3.94 52.57
CA GLU A 20 -3.93 3.95 51.19
C GLU A 20 -2.99 5.14 50.87
N ASN A 21 -3.04 6.21 51.67
CA ASN A 21 -2.30 7.45 51.37
C ASN A 21 -0.84 7.44 51.86
N SER A 22 -0.44 6.52 52.76
CA SER A 22 0.96 6.41 53.19
C SER A 22 1.79 5.60 52.20
N ASN A 23 1.23 4.53 51.63
CA ASN A 23 1.94 3.67 50.70
C ASN A 23 2.15 4.34 49.33
N SER A 24 1.17 5.10 48.84
CA SER A 24 1.31 5.88 47.61
C SER A 24 2.37 6.98 47.75
N ASN A 25 2.36 7.74 48.85
CA ASN A 25 3.33 8.81 49.09
C ASN A 25 4.76 8.30 49.32
N ILE A 26 4.94 7.15 49.98
CA ILE A 26 6.26 6.51 50.16
C ILE A 26 6.80 6.01 48.81
N MET A 27 5.95 5.37 47.99
CA MET A 27 6.33 4.89 46.66
C MET A 27 6.76 6.04 45.74
N ILE A 28 5.97 7.13 45.69
CA ILE A 28 6.31 8.34 44.93
C ILE A 28 7.65 8.94 45.38
N SER A 29 7.91 8.98 46.70
CA SER A 29 9.16 9.52 47.25
C SER A 29 10.40 8.68 46.89
N HIS A 30 10.24 7.36 46.80
CA HIS A 30 11.31 6.44 46.43
C HIS A 30 11.63 6.55 44.93
N ASP A 31 10.59 6.53 44.08
CA ASP A 31 10.75 6.66 42.63
C ASP A 31 11.37 8.00 42.25
N GLN A 32 11.01 9.09 42.94
CA GLN A 32 11.59 10.40 42.68
C GLN A 32 13.08 10.46 43.07
N LYS A 33 13.45 9.82 44.19
CA LYS A 33 14.85 9.71 44.59
C LYS A 33 15.66 8.93 43.56
N LEU A 34 15.12 7.79 43.11
CA LEU A 34 15.75 6.96 42.09
C LEU A 34 15.91 7.71 40.75
N PHE A 35 14.89 8.48 40.35
CA PHE A 35 14.92 9.30 39.13
C PHE A 35 15.96 10.42 39.22
N ASN A 36 16.09 11.05 40.39
CA ASN A 36 17.13 12.06 40.64
C ASN A 36 18.53 11.44 40.56
N GLU A 37 18.76 10.28 41.20
CA GLU A 37 20.03 9.54 41.11
C GLU A 37 20.35 9.08 39.68
N PHE A 38 19.34 8.69 38.92
CA PHE A 38 19.46 8.40 37.49
C PHE A 38 19.92 9.63 36.71
N THR A 39 19.29 10.79 36.95
CA THR A 39 19.60 12.04 36.25
C THR A 39 20.99 12.56 36.61
N THR A 40 21.41 12.46 37.88
CA THR A 40 22.76 12.87 38.29
C THR A 40 23.85 12.11 37.56
N ARG A 41 23.68 10.79 37.37
CA ARG A 41 24.66 9.96 36.64
C ARG A 41 24.93 10.42 35.21
N TYR A 42 23.94 10.99 34.53
CA TYR A 42 24.13 11.56 33.20
C TYR A 42 25.21 12.65 33.18
N ASN A 43 25.23 13.52 34.20
CA ASN A 43 26.19 14.62 34.28
C ASN A 43 27.64 14.14 34.46
N ASP A 44 27.82 12.93 35.00
CA ASP A 44 29.12 12.30 35.20
C ASP A 44 29.58 11.49 33.98
N THR A 45 28.73 11.36 32.95
CA THR A 45 28.97 10.52 31.78
C THR A 45 29.54 11.34 30.63
N SER A 46 30.78 11.07 30.23
CA SER A 46 31.45 11.79 29.13
C SER A 46 31.41 11.04 27.80
N ASP A 47 31.45 9.71 27.84
CA ASP A 47 31.54 8.85 26.66
C ASP A 47 30.16 8.52 26.04
N ILE A 48 30.14 8.34 24.72
CA ILE A 48 28.90 8.06 23.97
C ILE A 48 28.31 6.69 24.32
N ASP A 49 29.14 5.66 24.49
CA ASP A 49 28.65 4.31 24.77
C ASP A 49 28.03 4.27 26.18
N GLU A 50 28.66 4.96 27.13
CA GLU A 50 28.09 5.12 28.48
C GLU A 50 26.77 5.91 28.47
N LYS A 51 26.64 6.95 27.65
CA LYS A 51 25.39 7.71 27.50
C LYS A 51 24.27 6.84 26.90
N ILE A 52 24.60 6.01 25.91
CA ILE A 52 23.67 5.05 25.31
C ILE A 52 23.20 4.04 26.36
N ILE A 53 24.12 3.45 27.13
CA ILE A 53 23.81 2.51 28.22
C ILE A 53 22.94 3.17 29.29
N TRP A 54 23.24 4.42 29.65
CA TRP A 54 22.44 5.21 30.57
C TRP A 54 21.01 5.41 30.06
N ALA A 55 20.85 5.79 28.79
CA ALA A 55 19.53 6.02 28.21
C ALA A 55 18.72 4.70 28.11
N ASP A 56 19.33 3.60 27.67
CA ASP A 56 18.65 2.30 27.66
C ASP A 56 18.23 1.85 29.07
N SER A 57 19.07 2.09 30.08
CA SER A 57 18.75 1.80 31.48
C SER A 57 17.54 2.60 31.97
N GLY A 58 17.39 3.85 31.52
CA GLY A 58 16.25 4.68 31.87
C GLY A 58 14.93 4.10 31.36
N ILE A 59 14.89 3.64 30.11
CA ILE A 59 13.72 2.94 29.55
C ILE A 59 13.37 1.72 30.40
N LYS A 60 14.35 0.86 30.71
CA LYS A 60 14.14 -0.37 31.49
C LYS A 60 13.63 -0.09 32.91
N LEU A 61 14.08 1.00 33.53
CA LEU A 61 13.72 1.34 34.90
C LEU A 61 12.37 2.06 35.01
N PHE A 62 12.03 2.93 34.06
CA PHE A 62 10.89 3.85 34.22
C PHE A 62 9.75 3.68 33.20
N SER A 63 9.84 2.75 32.24
CA SER A 63 8.78 2.56 31.22
C SER A 63 7.44 2.04 31.78
N GLY A 64 7.43 1.45 32.97
CA GLY A 64 6.22 0.90 33.63
C GLY A 64 5.77 1.66 34.88
N VAL A 65 6.41 2.78 35.21
CA VAL A 65 6.24 3.51 36.48
C VAL A 65 5.61 4.88 36.22
N LEU A 66 5.07 5.54 37.26
CA LEU A 66 4.60 6.94 37.25
C LEU A 66 5.60 7.93 36.63
N MET A 67 6.89 7.57 36.56
CA MET A 67 7.97 8.41 36.04
C MET A 67 8.15 8.37 34.51
N ALA A 68 7.32 7.63 33.77
CA ALA A 68 7.40 7.57 32.31
C ALA A 68 7.29 8.97 31.65
N GLU A 69 6.43 9.85 32.19
CA GLU A 69 6.31 11.23 31.69
C GLU A 69 7.57 12.07 31.99
N GLN A 70 8.17 11.91 33.17
CA GLN A 70 9.40 12.61 33.53
C GLN A 70 10.56 12.14 32.65
N LEU A 71 10.67 10.83 32.39
CA LEU A 71 11.70 10.28 31.50
C LEU A 71 11.55 10.81 30.08
N LYS A 72 10.32 10.83 29.54
CA LYS A 72 10.03 11.41 28.22
C LYS A 72 10.46 12.88 28.16
N SER A 73 10.07 13.69 29.15
CA SER A 73 10.47 15.11 29.21
C SER A 73 11.99 15.25 29.22
N LEU A 74 12.68 14.48 30.05
CA LEU A 74 14.13 14.48 30.13
C LEU A 74 14.78 14.15 28.78
N TYR A 75 14.30 13.10 28.09
CA TYR A 75 14.85 12.72 26.78
C TYR A 75 14.55 13.75 25.70
N MET A 76 13.38 14.38 25.71
CA MET A 76 13.07 15.48 24.81
C MET A 76 14.03 16.66 25.04
N ASP A 77 14.23 17.06 26.29
CA ASP A 77 15.15 18.15 26.65
C ASP A 77 16.59 17.83 26.24
N LEU A 78 17.06 16.62 26.53
CA LEU A 78 18.41 16.17 26.15
C LEU A 78 18.58 16.09 24.63
N SER A 79 17.58 15.61 23.89
CA SER A 79 17.64 15.54 22.43
C SER A 79 17.77 16.94 21.78
N ASN A 80 17.22 17.96 22.44
CA ASN A 80 17.31 19.36 21.98
C ASN A 80 18.61 20.06 22.40
N THR A 81 19.25 19.61 23.49
CA THR A 81 20.38 20.34 24.12
C THR A 81 21.73 19.65 23.96
N THR A 82 21.78 18.34 23.73
CA THR A 82 23.05 17.62 23.56
C THR A 82 23.82 18.14 22.34
N GLU A 83 25.14 18.25 22.43
CA GLU A 83 26.00 18.54 21.28
C GLU A 83 26.36 17.27 20.51
N ASP A 84 26.31 16.11 21.18
CA ASP A 84 26.64 14.82 20.57
C ASP A 84 25.51 14.37 19.64
N GLU A 85 25.81 14.35 18.34
CA GLU A 85 24.85 13.98 17.32
C GLU A 85 24.46 12.50 17.37
N PHE A 86 25.38 11.57 17.68
CA PHE A 86 25.03 10.15 17.78
C PHE A 86 24.11 9.88 18.97
N PHE A 87 24.38 10.53 20.10
CA PHE A 87 23.51 10.42 21.25
C PHE A 87 22.11 11.00 20.96
N ARG A 88 22.07 12.12 20.23
CA ARG A 88 20.80 12.73 19.79
C ARG A 88 19.96 11.79 18.95
N GLU A 89 20.57 11.14 17.96
CA GLU A 89 19.93 10.14 17.09
C GLU A 89 19.38 8.97 17.91
N TYR A 90 20.15 8.50 18.90
CA TYR A 90 19.70 7.45 19.81
C TYR A 90 18.51 7.89 20.66
N LEU A 91 18.52 9.12 21.20
CA LEU A 91 17.38 9.67 21.94
C LEU A 91 16.14 9.83 21.06
N PHE A 92 16.27 10.25 19.80
CA PHE A 92 15.15 10.28 18.87
C PHE A 92 14.55 8.90 18.65
N PHE A 93 15.38 7.86 18.52
CA PHE A 93 14.89 6.49 18.44
C PHE A 93 14.18 6.04 19.73
N LEU A 94 14.72 6.34 20.92
CA LEU A 94 14.06 5.96 22.17
C LEU A 94 12.71 6.66 22.34
N LEU A 95 12.65 7.96 21.99
CA LEU A 95 11.40 8.72 21.99
C LEU A 95 10.41 8.13 20.99
N SER A 96 10.83 7.81 19.75
CA SER A 96 9.96 7.17 18.77
C SER A 96 9.47 5.80 19.28
N ASP A 97 10.33 5.00 19.89
CA ASP A 97 9.94 3.71 20.49
C ASP A 97 8.91 3.86 21.61
N ILE A 98 9.08 4.85 22.49
CA ILE A 98 8.10 5.17 23.53
C ILE A 98 6.75 5.55 22.90
N PHE A 99 6.72 6.50 21.96
CA PHE A 99 5.47 6.96 21.36
C PHE A 99 4.78 5.88 20.50
N TRP A 100 5.57 5.03 19.82
CA TRP A 100 5.07 3.84 19.15
C TRP A 100 4.33 2.91 20.12
N LYS A 101 4.92 2.61 21.28
CA LYS A 101 4.30 1.76 22.32
C LYS A 101 3.04 2.38 22.93
N LEU A 102 2.95 3.70 22.95
CA LEU A 102 1.77 4.44 23.42
C LEU A 102 0.67 4.59 22.35
N ASN A 103 0.89 4.09 21.13
CA ASN A 103 0.04 4.33 19.95
C ASN A 103 -0.14 5.82 19.60
N ASP A 104 0.80 6.68 20.00
CA ASP A 104 0.85 8.08 19.57
C ASP A 104 1.61 8.17 18.25
N THR A 105 0.85 8.09 17.16
CA THR A 105 1.41 8.01 15.81
C THR A 105 2.08 9.32 15.38
N GLU A 106 1.49 10.47 15.74
CA GLU A 106 2.03 11.77 15.35
C GLU A 106 3.39 12.03 16.00
N SER A 107 3.50 11.78 17.31
CA SER A 107 4.76 11.90 18.03
C SER A 107 5.78 10.85 17.57
N PHE A 108 5.35 9.62 17.29
CA PHE A 108 6.23 8.60 16.72
C PHE A 108 6.86 9.08 15.41
N VAL A 109 6.04 9.55 14.45
CA VAL A 109 6.52 10.04 13.16
C VAL A 109 7.40 11.27 13.32
N TYR A 110 7.05 12.18 14.24
CA TYR A 110 7.85 13.37 14.54
C TYR A 110 9.29 13.00 14.93
N PHE A 111 9.48 12.06 15.85
CA PHE A 111 10.83 11.68 16.30
C PHE A 111 11.54 10.76 15.31
N ALA A 112 10.86 9.76 14.76
CA ALA A 112 11.46 8.84 13.79
C ALA A 112 11.91 9.59 12.52
N GLY A 113 11.13 10.59 12.07
CA GLY A 113 11.43 11.40 10.89
C GLY A 113 12.63 12.34 11.03
N ARG A 114 13.07 12.63 12.26
CA ARG A 114 14.23 13.50 12.53
C ARG A 114 15.57 12.77 12.47
N MET A 115 15.54 11.44 12.39
CA MET A 115 16.77 10.67 12.35
C MET A 115 17.52 10.88 11.03
N SER A 116 18.85 10.99 11.12
CA SER A 116 19.75 11.18 9.97
C SER A 116 20.52 9.92 9.62
N GLU A 117 21.34 9.98 8.56
CA GLU A 117 22.18 8.84 8.14
C GLU A 117 23.14 8.33 9.23
N LYS A 118 23.47 9.16 10.22
CA LYS A 118 24.29 8.76 11.37
C LYS A 118 23.63 7.65 12.20
N SER A 119 22.31 7.52 12.14
CA SER A 119 21.57 6.49 12.85
C SER A 119 21.75 5.08 12.25
N TYR A 120 22.24 4.93 11.03
CA TYR A 120 22.42 3.61 10.38
C TYR A 120 23.41 2.68 11.09
N GLN A 121 24.34 3.23 11.88
CA GLN A 121 25.30 2.42 12.63
C GLN A 121 24.86 2.10 14.07
N LEU A 122 23.78 2.74 14.55
CA LEU A 122 23.32 2.58 15.92
C LEU A 122 22.42 1.35 16.06
N GLN A 123 22.55 0.66 17.18
CA GLN A 123 21.81 -0.56 17.47
C GLN A 123 21.03 -0.49 18.79
N TYR A 124 19.90 -1.17 18.82
CA TYR A 124 19.07 -1.41 19.99
C TYR A 124 18.73 -2.89 20.05
N ASP A 125 19.05 -3.56 21.16
CA ASP A 125 18.88 -5.01 21.34
C ASP A 125 19.42 -5.85 20.15
N GLY A 126 20.58 -5.45 19.61
CA GLY A 126 21.26 -6.14 18.51
C GLY A 126 20.65 -5.92 17.13
N GLN A 127 19.69 -5.01 16.98
CA GLN A 127 19.10 -4.62 15.69
C GLN A 127 19.38 -3.14 15.39
N PHE A 128 19.56 -2.79 14.12
CA PHE A 128 19.75 -1.40 13.72
C PHE A 128 18.49 -0.58 14.03
N ILE A 129 18.67 0.60 14.62
CA ILE A 129 17.54 1.44 15.04
C ILE A 129 16.70 1.93 13.86
N THR A 130 17.34 2.19 12.71
CA THR A 130 16.64 2.57 11.48
C THR A 130 15.82 1.41 10.92
N TYR A 131 16.35 0.18 10.92
CA TYR A 131 15.58 -1.01 10.53
C TYR A 131 14.30 -1.16 11.37
N ILE A 132 14.40 -1.02 12.69
CA ILE A 132 13.23 -1.08 13.60
C ILE A 132 12.21 0.00 13.25
N ASN A 133 12.67 1.24 13.09
CA ASN A 133 11.78 2.38 12.81
C ASN A 133 11.14 2.28 11.43
N ASP A 134 11.89 1.93 10.39
CA ASP A 134 11.36 1.82 9.02
C ASP A 134 10.29 0.72 8.94
N LEU A 135 10.49 -0.43 9.60
CA LEU A 135 9.48 -1.48 9.70
C LEU A 135 8.19 -1.03 10.42
N ARG A 136 8.28 -0.05 11.31
CA ARG A 136 7.10 0.54 11.97
C ARG A 136 6.44 1.57 11.07
N ILE A 137 7.23 2.44 10.42
CA ILE A 137 6.73 3.47 9.51
C ILE A 137 5.93 2.86 8.36
N ILE A 138 6.40 1.79 7.71
CA ILE A 138 5.70 1.19 6.56
C ILE A 138 4.29 0.66 6.90
N LYS A 139 4.02 0.41 8.18
CA LYS A 139 2.73 -0.08 8.71
C LYS A 139 1.73 1.04 9.01
N LEU A 140 2.15 2.30 8.96
CA LEU A 140 1.27 3.42 9.21
C LEU A 140 0.32 3.67 8.03
N ASP A 141 -0.83 4.25 8.34
CA ASP A 141 -1.78 4.79 7.36
C ASP A 141 -1.62 6.32 7.26
N ASN A 142 -1.80 6.90 6.07
CA ASN A 142 -1.78 8.35 5.82
C ASN A 142 -0.44 9.08 6.09
N TYR A 143 0.69 8.40 5.90
CA TYR A 143 2.04 8.99 5.96
C TYR A 143 2.86 8.58 4.73
N GLU A 144 2.32 8.81 3.54
CA GLU A 144 2.84 8.27 2.27
C GLU A 144 4.30 8.64 2.03
N GLU A 145 4.70 9.89 2.28
CA GLU A 145 6.08 10.34 2.11
C GLU A 145 7.07 9.59 3.00
N PHE A 146 6.75 9.48 4.31
CA PHE A 146 7.58 8.74 5.26
C PHE A 146 7.64 7.25 4.92
N ARG A 147 6.52 6.67 4.49
CA ARG A 147 6.45 5.27 4.07
C ARG A 147 7.29 5.00 2.83
N ILE A 148 7.22 5.88 1.82
CA ILE A 148 8.06 5.78 0.62
C ILE A 148 9.54 5.82 1.01
N LYS A 149 9.94 6.77 1.88
CA LYS A 149 11.31 6.84 2.39
C LYS A 149 11.71 5.53 3.09
N ALA A 150 10.91 5.07 4.04
CA ALA A 150 11.18 3.83 4.80
C ALA A 150 11.28 2.58 3.90
N TYR A 151 10.38 2.42 2.91
CA TYR A 151 10.47 1.32 1.94
C TYR A 151 11.78 1.37 1.15
N ASN A 152 12.18 2.55 0.68
CA ASN A 152 13.44 2.72 -0.05
C ASN A 152 14.65 2.42 0.81
N GLU A 153 14.66 2.83 2.09
CA GLU A 153 15.75 2.53 3.02
C GLU A 153 15.85 1.03 3.34
N LEU A 154 14.71 0.36 3.55
CA LEU A 154 14.65 -1.09 3.72
C LEU A 154 15.19 -1.83 2.49
N LEU A 155 14.79 -1.40 1.30
CA LEU A 155 15.27 -1.95 0.03
C LEU A 155 16.72 -1.58 -0.28
N LEU A 156 17.28 -0.52 0.27
CA LEU A 156 18.67 -0.14 0.02
C LEU A 156 19.62 -0.87 0.98
N ASN A 157 19.31 -0.84 2.28
CA ASN A 157 20.25 -1.22 3.33
C ASN A 157 19.94 -2.59 3.94
N TYR A 158 18.72 -3.09 3.79
CA TYR A 158 18.22 -4.23 4.56
C TYR A 158 17.64 -5.38 3.73
N ARG A 159 17.92 -5.45 2.41
CA ARG A 159 17.36 -6.49 1.50
C ARG A 159 17.45 -7.92 2.04
N ASN A 160 18.56 -8.27 2.68
CA ASN A 160 18.80 -9.63 3.20
C ASN A 160 17.99 -9.96 4.46
N GLN A 161 17.29 -8.98 5.06
CA GLN A 161 16.52 -9.10 6.30
C GLN A 161 15.02 -8.89 6.08
N ILE A 162 14.57 -8.78 4.83
CA ILE A 162 13.18 -8.49 4.45
C ILE A 162 12.70 -9.43 3.35
N ASP A 163 11.38 -9.50 3.19
CA ASP A 163 10.77 -10.04 1.98
C ASP A 163 10.81 -8.96 0.89
N GLU A 164 11.89 -8.96 0.10
CA GLU A 164 12.13 -7.98 -0.96
C GLU A 164 10.98 -7.93 -1.99
N VAL A 165 10.41 -9.09 -2.34
CA VAL A 165 9.31 -9.20 -3.32
C VAL A 165 8.07 -8.50 -2.77
N LEU A 166 7.70 -8.80 -1.53
CA LEU A 166 6.55 -8.16 -0.89
C LEU A 166 6.75 -6.66 -0.73
N LEU A 167 7.95 -6.21 -0.34
CA LEU A 167 8.24 -4.79 -0.16
C LEU A 167 8.20 -4.00 -1.47
N LEU A 168 8.77 -4.53 -2.57
CA LEU A 168 8.67 -3.91 -3.89
C LEU A 168 7.21 -3.83 -4.36
N TYR A 169 6.42 -4.88 -4.10
CA TYR A 169 5.00 -4.89 -4.43
C TYR A 169 4.22 -3.81 -3.67
N GLU A 170 4.38 -3.73 -2.34
CA GLU A 170 3.69 -2.72 -1.53
C GLU A 170 4.16 -1.30 -1.84
N LEU A 171 5.46 -1.09 -2.12
CA LEU A 171 5.98 0.20 -2.57
C LEU A 171 5.34 0.62 -3.90
N SER A 172 5.22 -0.29 -4.87
CA SER A 172 4.55 0.03 -6.15
C SER A 172 3.08 0.42 -5.97
N LYS A 173 2.37 -0.24 -5.05
CA LYS A 173 0.98 0.10 -4.70
C LYS A 173 0.90 1.48 -4.06
N LEU A 174 1.84 1.82 -3.19
CA LEU A 174 1.91 3.11 -2.52
C LEU A 174 2.14 4.25 -3.53
N TYR A 175 3.08 4.09 -4.46
CA TYR A 175 3.26 5.07 -5.54
C TYR A 175 2.00 5.25 -6.38
N LYS A 176 1.31 4.14 -6.69
CA LYS A 176 0.04 4.17 -7.43
C LYS A 176 -1.10 4.86 -6.66
N SER A 177 -1.17 4.70 -5.34
CA SER A 177 -2.23 5.34 -4.54
C SER A 177 -2.10 6.86 -4.50
N ILE A 178 -0.88 7.39 -4.67
CA ILE A 178 -0.62 8.83 -4.80
C ILE A 178 -0.54 9.30 -6.26
N TYR A 179 -1.05 8.50 -7.21
CA TYR A 179 -1.06 8.78 -8.65
C TYR A 179 0.32 9.00 -9.28
N ASN A 180 1.39 8.50 -8.66
CA ASN A 180 2.76 8.62 -9.16
C ASN A 180 3.19 7.34 -9.90
N LEU A 181 2.74 7.21 -11.15
CA LEU A 181 3.13 6.05 -11.97
C LEU A 181 4.59 6.06 -12.39
N ASP A 182 5.20 7.23 -12.56
CA ASP A 182 6.57 7.34 -13.05
C ASP A 182 7.57 6.68 -12.10
N ASP A 183 7.29 6.72 -10.79
CA ASP A 183 8.05 5.99 -9.78
C ASP A 183 7.54 4.55 -9.57
N ALA A 184 6.24 4.29 -9.74
CA ALA A 184 5.69 2.93 -9.60
C ALA A 184 6.26 1.95 -10.64
N ILE A 185 6.38 2.38 -11.91
CA ILE A 185 6.76 1.51 -13.03
C ILE A 185 8.18 0.93 -12.90
N PRO A 186 9.22 1.72 -12.57
CA PRO A 186 10.55 1.18 -12.25
C PRO A 186 10.53 0.15 -11.12
N VAL A 187 9.77 0.41 -10.05
CA VAL A 187 9.64 -0.52 -8.91
C VAL A 187 8.98 -1.84 -9.36
N MET A 188 7.90 -1.76 -10.13
CA MET A 188 7.22 -2.95 -10.69
C MET A 188 8.14 -3.76 -11.63
N ARG A 189 9.00 -3.08 -12.41
CA ARG A 189 9.99 -3.76 -13.24
C ARG A 189 11.03 -4.51 -12.42
N GLU A 190 11.53 -3.90 -11.35
CA GLU A 190 12.48 -4.55 -10.45
C GLU A 190 11.80 -5.73 -9.73
N LEU A 191 10.55 -5.57 -9.28
CA LEU A 191 9.74 -6.66 -8.72
C LEU A 191 9.67 -7.86 -9.67
N LEU A 192 9.34 -7.66 -10.95
CA LEU A 192 9.29 -8.76 -11.92
C LEU A 192 10.66 -9.43 -12.11
N LYS A 193 11.73 -8.65 -12.12
CA LYS A 193 13.10 -9.16 -12.26
C LYS A 193 13.50 -10.02 -11.06
N VAL A 194 13.26 -9.55 -9.83
CA VAL A 194 13.53 -10.29 -8.59
C VAL A 194 12.65 -11.53 -8.52
N ALA A 195 11.34 -11.42 -8.78
CA ALA A 195 10.43 -12.55 -8.72
C ALA A 195 10.75 -13.66 -9.75
N ASN A 196 11.32 -13.31 -10.90
CA ASN A 196 11.71 -14.29 -11.92
C ASN A 196 12.98 -15.07 -11.57
N SER A 197 13.79 -14.61 -10.61
CA SER A 197 14.96 -15.38 -10.13
C SER A 197 14.59 -16.38 -9.04
N LEU A 198 13.38 -16.28 -8.47
CA LEU A 198 12.89 -17.17 -7.42
C LEU A 198 12.29 -18.47 -8.01
N PRO A 199 12.50 -19.61 -7.34
CA PRO A 199 11.98 -20.91 -7.82
C PRO A 199 10.46 -21.04 -7.68
N LEU A 200 9.86 -20.34 -6.71
CA LEU A 200 8.43 -20.31 -6.47
C LEU A 200 7.97 -18.86 -6.44
N LYS A 201 6.89 -18.57 -7.15
CA LYS A 201 6.26 -17.25 -7.16
C LYS A 201 5.30 -17.11 -5.98
N ASP A 202 5.20 -15.91 -5.45
CA ASP A 202 4.24 -15.59 -4.39
C ASP A 202 2.82 -15.50 -4.97
N ASP A 203 1.95 -16.43 -4.59
CA ASP A 203 0.57 -16.51 -5.10
C ASP A 203 -0.30 -15.32 -4.65
N ARG A 204 0.15 -14.51 -3.68
CA ARG A 204 -0.52 -13.27 -3.27
C ARG A 204 -0.37 -12.15 -4.31
N ILE A 205 0.58 -12.27 -5.24
CA ILE A 205 0.95 -11.23 -6.20
C ILE A 205 0.59 -11.69 -7.63
N ASP A 206 -0.29 -10.93 -8.28
CA ASP A 206 -0.63 -11.16 -9.69
C ASP A 206 0.45 -10.56 -10.61
N PHE A 207 1.52 -11.33 -10.83
CA PHE A 207 2.63 -10.92 -11.70
C PHE A 207 2.23 -10.71 -13.17
N VAL A 208 1.16 -11.37 -13.64
CA VAL A 208 0.65 -11.18 -15.00
C VAL A 208 0.05 -9.79 -15.13
N LYS A 209 -0.81 -9.40 -14.19
CA LYS A 209 -1.39 -8.05 -14.15
C LYS A 209 -0.33 -6.96 -14.05
N ILE A 210 0.70 -7.16 -13.23
CA ILE A 210 1.83 -6.23 -13.10
C ILE A 210 2.55 -6.05 -14.43
N LYS A 211 2.80 -7.16 -15.15
CA LYS A 211 3.42 -7.11 -16.47
C LYS A 211 2.53 -6.38 -17.49
N ASP A 212 1.24 -6.69 -17.53
CA ASP A 212 0.29 -6.07 -18.45
C ASP A 212 0.20 -4.55 -18.22
N GLU A 213 0.28 -4.11 -16.96
CA GLU A 213 0.28 -2.70 -16.61
C GLU A 213 1.57 -1.98 -17.05
N ILE A 214 2.74 -2.61 -16.88
CA ILE A 214 4.01 -2.08 -17.41
C ILE A 214 3.96 -1.98 -18.94
N ASP A 215 3.48 -3.02 -19.62
CA ASP A 215 3.33 -3.03 -21.07
C ASP A 215 2.36 -1.91 -21.52
N PHE A 216 1.28 -1.67 -20.77
CA PHE A 216 0.34 -0.58 -21.03
C PHE A 216 0.98 0.78 -20.90
N TYR A 217 1.74 1.01 -19.82
CA TYR A 217 2.45 2.26 -19.59
C TYR A 217 3.36 2.62 -20.77
N PHE A 218 4.15 1.67 -21.30
CA PHE A 218 5.07 1.93 -22.42
C PHE A 218 4.43 1.85 -23.82
N SER A 219 3.18 1.39 -23.92
CA SER A 219 2.49 1.31 -25.20
C SER A 219 2.17 2.71 -25.78
N LYS A 220 2.07 2.79 -27.12
CA LYS A 220 1.70 4.03 -27.82
C LYS A 220 0.22 4.40 -27.71
N LYS A 221 -0.63 3.50 -27.20
CA LYS A 221 -2.05 3.75 -26.90
C LYS A 221 -2.90 4.24 -28.09
N ILE A 222 -2.43 4.02 -29.31
CA ILE A 222 -3.05 4.53 -30.56
C ILE A 222 -4.44 3.95 -30.87
N TRP A 223 -4.83 2.86 -30.19
CA TRP A 223 -6.12 2.21 -30.40
C TRP A 223 -7.24 2.81 -29.54
N ILE A 224 -6.89 3.61 -28.53
CA ILE A 224 -7.84 4.20 -27.59
C ILE A 224 -8.58 5.34 -28.30
N ASN A 225 -9.91 5.33 -28.23
CA ASN A 225 -10.77 6.38 -28.79
C ASN A 225 -11.64 7.00 -27.71
N GLN A 226 -11.73 8.33 -27.69
CA GLN A 226 -12.56 9.03 -26.70
C GLN A 226 -14.07 8.87 -26.95
N ASP A 227 -14.47 8.63 -28.20
CA ASP A 227 -15.85 8.41 -28.60
C ASP A 227 -16.05 6.96 -29.10
N LEU A 228 -16.89 6.22 -28.39
CA LEU A 228 -17.29 4.86 -28.76
C LEU A 228 -17.95 4.79 -30.13
N SER A 229 -18.79 5.77 -30.48
CA SER A 229 -19.51 5.83 -31.76
C SER A 229 -18.53 6.00 -32.91
N GLN A 230 -17.50 6.83 -32.73
CA GLN A 230 -16.43 7.01 -33.70
C GLN A 230 -15.62 5.72 -33.87
N LEU A 231 -15.22 5.08 -32.76
CA LEU A 231 -14.50 3.80 -32.79
C LEU A 231 -15.27 2.72 -33.55
N ILE A 232 -16.56 2.55 -33.24
CA ILE A 232 -17.44 1.60 -33.93
C ILE A 232 -17.54 1.92 -35.41
N THR A 233 -17.70 3.20 -35.76
CA THR A 233 -17.80 3.64 -37.17
C THR A 233 -16.52 3.30 -37.94
N SER A 234 -15.35 3.56 -37.35
CA SER A 234 -14.05 3.23 -37.95
C SER A 234 -13.84 1.73 -38.11
N ILE A 235 -14.25 0.92 -37.13
CA ILE A 235 -14.19 -0.54 -37.21
C ILE A 235 -15.14 -1.08 -38.28
N LYS A 236 -16.40 -0.59 -38.33
CA LYS A 236 -17.37 -0.94 -39.38
C LYS A 236 -16.81 -0.65 -40.76
N TYR A 237 -16.19 0.51 -40.94
CA TYR A 237 -15.53 0.88 -42.19
C TYR A 237 -14.39 -0.09 -42.54
N ALA A 238 -13.49 -0.40 -41.60
CA ALA A 238 -12.37 -1.31 -41.83
C ALA A 238 -12.82 -2.74 -42.17
N VAL A 239 -13.87 -3.23 -41.50
CA VAL A 239 -14.48 -4.55 -41.78
C VAL A 239 -15.13 -4.57 -43.15
N ASN A 240 -15.99 -3.59 -43.47
CA ASN A 240 -16.73 -3.55 -44.73
C ASN A 240 -15.85 -3.28 -45.95
N SER A 241 -14.72 -2.60 -45.76
CA SER A 241 -13.70 -2.39 -46.81
C SER A 241 -12.67 -3.51 -46.90
N TYR A 242 -12.80 -4.57 -46.09
CA TYR A 242 -11.85 -5.69 -46.01
C TYR A 242 -10.40 -5.23 -45.70
N ASN A 243 -10.24 -4.10 -45.02
CA ASN A 243 -8.94 -3.53 -44.71
C ASN A 243 -8.44 -4.05 -43.34
N ILE A 244 -7.86 -5.25 -43.36
CA ILE A 244 -7.33 -5.91 -42.14
C ILE A 244 -6.21 -5.08 -41.51
N SER A 245 -5.38 -4.40 -42.31
CA SER A 245 -4.30 -3.56 -41.79
C SER A 245 -4.87 -2.41 -40.94
N LEU A 246 -5.89 -1.73 -41.45
CA LEU A 246 -6.60 -0.68 -40.70
C LEU A 246 -7.35 -1.25 -39.50
N LEU A 247 -8.04 -2.38 -39.67
CA LEU A 247 -8.75 -3.03 -38.56
C LEU A 247 -7.80 -3.35 -37.40
N SER A 248 -6.59 -3.82 -37.72
CA SER A 248 -5.59 -4.16 -36.73
C SER A 248 -5.15 -2.95 -35.89
N THR A 249 -5.29 -1.71 -36.38
CA THR A 249 -4.90 -0.52 -35.59
C THR A 249 -5.89 -0.22 -34.46
N TYR A 250 -7.13 -0.70 -34.55
CA TYR A 250 -8.18 -0.48 -33.55
C TYR A 250 -8.25 -1.55 -32.46
N ILE A 251 -7.59 -2.70 -32.68
CA ILE A 251 -7.48 -3.78 -31.70
C ILE A 251 -6.61 -3.33 -30.53
N THR A 252 -7.08 -3.54 -29.29
CA THR A 252 -6.24 -3.34 -28.10
C THR A 252 -4.94 -4.11 -28.23
N LYS A 253 -3.83 -3.49 -27.81
CA LYS A 253 -2.52 -4.16 -27.87
C LYS A 253 -2.22 -4.98 -26.63
N ILE A 254 -3.17 -5.07 -25.72
CA ILE A 254 -2.98 -5.69 -24.41
C ILE A 254 -4.20 -6.55 -24.10
N GLY A 255 -3.96 -7.86 -24.08
CA GLY A 255 -4.97 -8.83 -23.72
C GLY A 255 -6.19 -8.82 -24.64
N PHE A 256 -6.02 -8.51 -25.94
CA PHE A 256 -7.11 -8.75 -26.89
C PHE A 256 -7.42 -10.24 -26.93
N PHE A 257 -8.70 -10.57 -26.96
CA PHE A 257 -9.12 -11.96 -26.93
C PHE A 257 -10.20 -12.24 -27.96
N ILE A 258 -10.22 -13.49 -28.40
CA ILE A 258 -11.39 -14.10 -29.04
C ILE A 258 -11.74 -15.34 -28.25
N ARG A 259 -12.99 -15.43 -27.77
CA ARG A 259 -13.47 -16.50 -26.89
C ARG A 259 -14.89 -16.91 -27.21
N PHE A 260 -15.27 -18.12 -26.82
CA PHE A 260 -16.69 -18.51 -26.80
C PHE A 260 -17.34 -18.00 -25.53
N PHE A 261 -18.63 -17.65 -25.60
CA PHE A 261 -19.38 -17.23 -24.41
C PHE A 261 -19.37 -18.28 -23.28
N ASN A 262 -19.39 -19.57 -23.64
CA ASN A 262 -19.55 -20.68 -22.69
C ASN A 262 -18.26 -21.48 -22.42
N SER A 263 -17.07 -21.02 -22.85
CA SER A 263 -15.82 -21.72 -22.53
C SER A 263 -14.98 -20.93 -21.52
N SER A 264 -14.73 -21.56 -20.37
CA SER A 264 -13.80 -21.06 -19.35
C SER A 264 -12.34 -21.10 -19.82
N ASP A 265 -12.01 -21.99 -20.77
CA ASP A 265 -10.63 -22.37 -21.08
C ASP A 265 -10.13 -22.07 -22.51
N ASP A 266 -11.01 -21.75 -23.48
CA ASP A 266 -10.55 -21.52 -24.86
C ASP A 266 -10.26 -20.04 -25.12
N LYS A 267 -9.09 -19.58 -24.64
CA LYS A 267 -8.54 -18.27 -25.05
C LYS A 267 -7.73 -18.44 -26.33
N TRP A 268 -8.15 -17.79 -27.42
CA TRP A 268 -7.26 -17.59 -28.56
C TRP A 268 -6.48 -16.29 -28.36
N SER A 269 -5.15 -16.37 -28.30
CA SER A 269 -4.26 -15.20 -28.24
C SER A 269 -4.15 -14.49 -29.61
N ASP A 270 -3.71 -13.23 -29.62
CA ASP A 270 -3.44 -12.44 -30.83
C ASP A 270 -2.57 -13.17 -31.86
N SER A 271 -1.60 -13.97 -31.43
CA SER A 271 -0.75 -14.78 -32.32
C SER A 271 -1.50 -15.94 -32.99
N ASN A 272 -2.57 -16.44 -32.37
CA ASN A 272 -3.39 -17.54 -32.88
C ASN A 272 -4.50 -17.06 -33.81
N ILE A 273 -4.81 -15.77 -33.75
CA ILE A 273 -5.81 -15.14 -34.59
C ILE A 273 -5.10 -14.60 -35.82
N ALA A 274 -4.92 -15.48 -36.80
CA ALA A 274 -4.71 -15.07 -38.17
C ALA A 274 -5.95 -14.26 -38.62
N LEU A 275 -6.02 -12.98 -38.22
CA LEU A 275 -7.11 -12.04 -38.53
C LEU A 275 -7.36 -12.05 -40.04
N ASN A 276 -6.28 -12.16 -40.82
CA ASN A 276 -6.28 -12.31 -42.27
C ASN A 276 -7.01 -13.55 -42.80
N ARG A 277 -7.13 -14.64 -42.04
CA ARG A 277 -7.82 -15.87 -42.46
C ARG A 277 -9.26 -15.96 -41.95
N ARG A 278 -9.59 -15.24 -40.86
CA ARG A 278 -10.89 -15.36 -40.17
C ARG A 278 -11.83 -14.18 -40.41
N PHE A 279 -11.31 -12.99 -40.71
CA PHE A 279 -12.11 -11.82 -41.12
C PHE A 279 -12.45 -11.87 -42.62
N ILE A 280 -12.93 -13.04 -43.07
CA ILE A 280 -13.44 -13.23 -44.43
C ILE A 280 -14.95 -13.43 -44.27
N GLY A 281 -15.74 -12.48 -44.77
CA GLY A 281 -17.19 -12.51 -44.72
C GLY A 281 -17.74 -11.67 -45.85
N ARG A 282 -18.56 -12.23 -46.74
CA ARG A 282 -18.99 -11.51 -47.96
C ARG A 282 -19.94 -10.35 -47.69
N TYR A 283 -20.64 -10.35 -46.54
CA TYR A 283 -21.57 -9.32 -46.10
C TYR A 283 -21.73 -9.32 -44.57
N ILE A 284 -20.84 -8.62 -43.86
CA ILE A 284 -20.96 -8.48 -42.41
C ILE A 284 -22.06 -7.47 -42.07
N GLN A 285 -23.03 -7.90 -41.25
CA GLN A 285 -24.10 -7.05 -40.74
C GLN A 285 -23.81 -6.71 -39.29
N PHE A 286 -23.94 -5.44 -38.92
CA PHE A 286 -23.81 -4.98 -37.54
C PHE A 286 -25.19 -4.64 -37.01
N ALA A 287 -25.48 -4.99 -35.76
CA ALA A 287 -26.69 -4.54 -35.09
C ALA A 287 -26.75 -3.00 -34.99
N THR A 288 -27.98 -2.49 -34.91
CA THR A 288 -28.26 -1.05 -34.75
C THR A 288 -28.25 -0.61 -33.29
N THR A 289 -28.43 -1.56 -32.37
CA THR A 289 -28.44 -1.36 -30.92
C THR A 289 -27.42 -2.27 -30.26
N PHE A 290 -27.01 -1.92 -29.04
CA PHE A 290 -26.16 -2.78 -28.21
C PHE A 290 -27.01 -3.86 -27.53
N GLU A 291 -26.34 -4.92 -27.07
CA GLU A 291 -26.98 -5.96 -26.27
C GLU A 291 -27.36 -5.45 -24.88
N ASP A 292 -28.41 -6.01 -24.28
CA ASP A 292 -28.99 -5.60 -22.99
C ASP A 292 -28.01 -5.67 -21.80
N ILE A 293 -27.01 -6.55 -21.88
CA ILE A 293 -25.89 -6.68 -20.93
C ILE A 293 -24.99 -5.42 -20.91
N SER A 294 -25.00 -4.63 -21.98
CA SER A 294 -24.13 -3.47 -22.11
C SER A 294 -24.43 -2.41 -21.05
N ASN A 295 -23.40 -1.73 -20.58
CA ASN A 295 -23.46 -0.68 -19.58
C ASN A 295 -22.52 0.49 -19.95
N GLU A 296 -22.36 1.44 -19.03
CA GLU A 296 -21.54 2.64 -19.25
C GLU A 296 -20.03 2.38 -19.45
N ASN A 297 -19.54 1.20 -19.07
CA ASN A 297 -18.13 0.83 -19.12
C ASN A 297 -17.84 -0.34 -20.07
N GLU A 298 -18.85 -1.12 -20.44
CA GLU A 298 -18.71 -2.32 -21.24
C GLU A 298 -19.84 -2.43 -22.25
N VAL A 299 -19.50 -2.58 -23.52
CA VAL A 299 -20.49 -2.58 -24.61
C VAL A 299 -20.28 -3.77 -25.53
N TYR A 300 -21.38 -4.40 -25.90
CA TYR A 300 -21.42 -5.57 -26.76
C TYR A 300 -22.23 -5.26 -28.02
N LEU A 301 -21.59 -5.39 -29.18
CA LEU A 301 -22.21 -5.14 -30.48
C LEU A 301 -22.28 -6.43 -31.28
N GLU A 302 -23.50 -6.93 -31.54
CA GLU A 302 -23.70 -8.09 -32.39
C GLU A 302 -23.29 -7.81 -33.84
N THR A 303 -22.64 -8.80 -34.44
CA THR A 303 -22.27 -8.85 -35.85
C THR A 303 -22.60 -10.22 -36.42
N LYS A 304 -23.14 -10.26 -37.65
CA LYS A 304 -23.59 -11.47 -38.34
C LYS A 304 -22.96 -11.58 -39.72
N GLY A 305 -22.93 -12.79 -40.29
CA GLY A 305 -22.49 -13.02 -41.68
C GLY A 305 -21.03 -13.44 -41.85
N TRP A 306 -20.36 -13.83 -40.77
CA TRP A 306 -18.99 -14.35 -40.79
C TRP A 306 -18.92 -15.77 -41.38
N LEU A 307 -17.84 -16.12 -42.10
CA LEU A 307 -17.69 -17.42 -42.80
C LEU A 307 -17.32 -18.61 -41.89
N LEU A 308 -17.65 -18.55 -40.60
CA LEU A 308 -17.49 -19.67 -39.67
C LEU A 308 -18.84 -20.42 -39.56
N PRO A 309 -18.99 -21.63 -40.15
CA PRO A 309 -20.30 -22.27 -40.37
C PRO A 309 -21.12 -22.53 -39.10
N GLN A 310 -20.47 -22.67 -37.95
CA GLN A 310 -21.12 -22.91 -36.66
C GLN A 310 -21.20 -21.64 -35.78
N MET A 311 -20.55 -20.54 -36.20
CA MET A 311 -20.37 -19.32 -35.41
C MET A 311 -20.42 -18.09 -36.34
N SER A 312 -21.55 -17.90 -37.01
CA SER A 312 -21.75 -16.77 -37.92
C SER A 312 -22.10 -15.47 -37.18
N THR A 313 -22.44 -15.56 -35.89
CA THR A 313 -22.69 -14.44 -34.97
C THR A 313 -21.49 -14.23 -34.06
N TRP A 314 -20.94 -13.02 -34.08
CA TRP A 314 -19.87 -12.58 -33.19
C TRP A 314 -20.30 -11.31 -32.47
N TYR A 315 -19.84 -11.11 -31.23
CA TYR A 315 -20.09 -9.90 -30.45
C TYR A 315 -18.78 -9.16 -30.25
N PHE A 316 -18.69 -7.96 -30.81
CA PHE A 316 -17.55 -7.09 -30.61
C PHE A 316 -17.68 -6.47 -29.22
N TYR A 317 -16.68 -6.71 -28.39
CA TYR A 317 -16.64 -6.28 -27.00
C TYR A 317 -15.75 -5.05 -26.86
N PHE A 318 -16.36 -3.96 -26.42
CA PHE A 318 -15.73 -2.68 -26.16
C PHE A 318 -15.67 -2.45 -24.66
N LYS A 319 -14.54 -1.95 -24.20
CA LYS A 319 -14.33 -1.65 -22.79
C LYS A 319 -13.85 -0.22 -22.62
N ARG A 320 -14.40 0.45 -21.64
CA ARG A 320 -13.95 1.76 -21.18
C ARG A 320 -12.70 1.59 -20.32
N ILE A 321 -11.70 2.43 -20.59
CA ILE A 321 -10.41 2.38 -19.94
C ILE A 321 -10.50 3.19 -18.64
N ASP A 322 -10.21 2.50 -17.54
CA ASP A 322 -9.97 3.12 -16.26
C ASP A 322 -8.45 3.26 -16.07
N TYR A 323 -7.96 4.47 -16.32
CA TYR A 323 -6.55 4.81 -16.20
C TYR A 323 -6.41 6.24 -15.67
N PRO A 324 -6.68 6.45 -14.37
CA PRO A 324 -6.80 7.77 -13.77
C PRO A 324 -5.51 8.59 -13.81
N TYR A 325 -4.40 7.96 -14.18
CA TYR A 325 -3.07 8.57 -14.27
C TYR A 325 -2.84 9.39 -15.54
N ASP A 326 -3.69 9.25 -16.57
CA ASP A 326 -3.60 10.05 -17.80
C ASP A 326 -5.01 10.40 -18.29
N GLU A 327 -5.43 11.64 -18.05
CA GLU A 327 -6.75 12.16 -18.43
C GLU A 327 -7.03 12.06 -19.94
N LYS A 328 -6.00 12.03 -20.79
CA LYS A 328 -6.18 11.97 -22.26
C LYS A 328 -6.66 10.61 -22.74
N ILE A 329 -6.48 9.57 -21.94
CA ILE A 329 -6.90 8.20 -22.26
C ILE A 329 -7.91 7.67 -21.26
N ASN A 330 -7.94 8.21 -20.04
CA ASN A 330 -8.90 7.84 -19.02
C ASN A 330 -10.32 8.06 -19.53
N GLY A 331 -11.20 7.09 -19.30
CA GLY A 331 -12.58 7.11 -19.78
C GLY A 331 -12.73 6.90 -21.30
N GLY A 332 -11.63 6.73 -22.04
CA GLY A 332 -11.65 6.35 -23.45
C GLY A 332 -12.09 4.90 -23.64
N TRP A 333 -12.32 4.51 -24.89
CA TRP A 333 -12.83 3.20 -25.29
C TRP A 333 -11.78 2.43 -26.08
N GLU A 334 -11.70 1.12 -25.83
CA GLU A 334 -10.93 0.19 -26.63
C GLU A 334 -11.78 -0.98 -27.13
N TRP A 335 -11.44 -1.49 -28.31
CA TRP A 335 -11.94 -2.78 -28.77
C TRP A 335 -11.13 -3.88 -28.09
N LYS A 336 -11.72 -4.47 -27.04
CA LYS A 336 -11.03 -5.39 -26.13
C LYS A 336 -11.08 -6.84 -26.60
N GLY A 337 -12.09 -7.22 -27.34
CA GLY A 337 -12.19 -8.60 -27.80
C GLY A 337 -13.40 -8.90 -28.63
N ILE A 338 -13.57 -10.18 -28.91
CA ILE A 338 -14.69 -10.74 -29.62
C ILE A 338 -15.18 -11.96 -28.88
N TYR A 339 -16.48 -12.02 -28.65
CA TYR A 339 -17.14 -13.25 -28.23
C TYR A 339 -17.77 -13.93 -29.44
N LEU A 340 -17.61 -15.24 -29.55
CA LEU A 340 -18.12 -16.07 -30.63
C LEU A 340 -19.34 -16.87 -30.16
N GLY A 341 -20.31 -17.04 -31.05
CA GLY A 341 -21.51 -17.84 -30.81
C GLY A 341 -22.76 -16.97 -30.71
N THR A 342 -23.89 -17.58 -30.37
CA THR A 342 -25.14 -16.87 -30.06
C THR A 342 -25.29 -16.73 -28.57
N TRP A 343 -25.67 -15.55 -28.10
CA TRP A 343 -26.31 -15.41 -26.79
C TRP A 343 -27.47 -16.42 -26.70
N LEU A 344 -27.52 -17.22 -25.63
CA LEU A 344 -28.65 -18.10 -25.35
C LEU A 344 -29.65 -17.37 -24.46
#